data_AF-A0A7S1D170-F1
#
_entry.id   AF-A0A7S1D170-F1
#
_cell.length_a   1.000
_cell.length_b   1.000
_cell.length_c   1.000
_cell.angle_alpha   90.00
_cell.angle_beta   90.00
_cell.angle_gamma   90.00
#
_symmetry.space_group_name_H-M   'P 1'
#
loop_
_entity.id
_entity.type
_entity.pdbx_description
1 polymer ?
#
loop_
_entity_poly.entity_id
_entity_poly.type
_entity_poly.pdbx_seq_one_letter_code
_entity_poly.pdbx_strand_id
1 'polypeptide(L)'
;DTVGALDLLYKQAIMGGERVPVILTDKPGNLAEDSNHTAWIGNLQFSVCQNKSHHTRLCDDKLRDSVCWVNRTDVDPKTPQKKSVAAEEYPGYMYHRRESRLLSMLMLHAMDAALDKWVKGIEDDGFPLKDEHWHINDMDINVRESVRTFQGDKAPCETMFGEELGILCHMELHAYTEWTPRVVPYQNALRSLLSDDMDVGDFFVRSAYQGVDLLPVSWQPEVGEVDVHSIGIVTSIPPGEKETYDPYMSYSDDITEEDFLDDDDGFRRELGDINDGNIESAVEGGVVVDQKVSRRRRRLEKDRIAPPGKGWVVHNSIPGFCDGSSQSTCGRFVDSDCLMAGHNDHRGSGLLGDDVSGWLVLELGNVREGVILARFNTDLPANINPRTKGWTSVNNSTDSRRRQRQQVEQQELDQQQEEEEKQHRQLAIPNDFLFDFAINGEVTTWNKDDFQKAGLKIVDDMVLYPLLSDKDPVDGGGGDTDSEDDLVEVAIRVRSEQARSVS
;
A
#
# COMPACT_ATOMS: atom_id res chain seq x y z
N ASP A 1 -16.52 -22.24 1.37
CA ASP A 1 -15.13 -22.62 1.73
C ASP A 1 -14.27 -22.76 0.49
N THR A 2 -13.82 -21.64 -0.07
CA THR A 2 -12.85 -21.64 -1.18
C THR A 2 -11.86 -20.52 -0.94
N VAL A 3 -10.71 -20.88 -0.35
CA VAL A 3 -9.57 -20.01 -0.02
C VAL A 3 -8.83 -19.50 -1.28
N GLY A 4 -9.32 -19.79 -2.49
CA GLY A 4 -8.68 -19.40 -3.75
C GLY A 4 -9.27 -18.18 -4.47
N ALA A 5 -10.41 -17.62 -4.03
CA ALA A 5 -11.05 -16.52 -4.76
C ALA A 5 -10.48 -15.12 -4.42
N LEU A 6 -9.79 -15.00 -3.28
CA LEU A 6 -9.31 -13.72 -2.74
C LEU A 6 -7.97 -13.25 -3.31
N ASP A 7 -7.19 -14.18 -3.85
CA ASP A 7 -5.79 -13.93 -4.25
C ASP A 7 -5.68 -13.16 -5.58
N LEU A 8 -6.80 -12.94 -6.27
CA LEU A 8 -6.86 -12.22 -7.55
C LEU A 8 -6.94 -10.69 -7.38
N LEU A 9 -7.55 -10.18 -6.31
CA LEU A 9 -7.73 -8.73 -6.13
C LEU A 9 -6.45 -8.04 -5.64
N TYR A 10 -5.65 -8.70 -4.79
CA TYR A 10 -4.37 -8.16 -4.33
C TYR A 10 -3.24 -8.29 -5.37
N LYS A 11 -3.41 -9.16 -6.38
CA LYS A 11 -2.49 -9.25 -7.53
C LYS A 11 -2.77 -8.21 -8.61
N GLN A 12 -3.86 -7.44 -8.52
CA GLN A 12 -4.22 -6.41 -9.51
C GLN A 12 -3.54 -5.05 -9.27
N ALA A 13 -2.99 -4.79 -8.08
CA ALA A 13 -2.49 -3.46 -7.72
C ALA A 13 -1.00 -3.20 -8.03
N ILE A 14 -0.28 -4.16 -8.62
CA ILE A 14 1.16 -4.03 -8.86
C ILE A 14 1.43 -4.34 -10.33
N MET A 15 1.92 -3.32 -11.05
CA MET A 15 2.47 -3.33 -12.42
C MET A 15 1.45 -3.05 -13.55
N GLY A 16 1.51 -1.82 -14.07
CA GLY A 16 0.93 -1.44 -15.36
C GLY A 16 1.75 -2.02 -16.51
N GLY A 17 1.16 -2.96 -17.25
CA GLY A 17 1.75 -3.63 -18.41
C GLY A 17 1.03 -4.94 -18.70
N GLU A 18 0.88 -5.29 -19.98
CA GLU A 18 0.05 -6.39 -20.51
C GLU A 18 0.23 -7.75 -19.80
N ARG A 19 -0.89 -8.45 -19.59
CA ARG A 19 -1.07 -9.54 -18.61
C ARG A 19 -0.57 -10.89 -19.11
N VAL A 20 0.18 -11.62 -18.28
CA VAL A 20 0.43 -13.06 -18.40
C VAL A 20 -0.29 -13.76 -17.24
N PRO A 21 -1.28 -14.65 -17.48
CA PRO A 21 -1.86 -15.45 -16.41
C PRO A 21 -0.88 -16.55 -16.01
N VAL A 22 -0.08 -16.31 -14.98
CA VAL A 22 0.67 -17.39 -14.31
C VAL A 22 -0.27 -18.08 -13.32
N ILE A 23 -0.66 -19.31 -13.61
CA ILE A 23 -1.41 -20.14 -12.66
C ILE A 23 -0.42 -20.64 -11.61
N LEU A 24 -0.44 -20.01 -10.44
CA LEU A 24 0.30 -20.46 -9.27
C LEU A 24 -0.62 -21.38 -8.44
N THR A 25 -0.21 -22.62 -8.23
CA THR A 25 -0.91 -23.57 -7.34
C THR A 25 0.07 -24.12 -6.31
N ASP A 26 -0.39 -24.29 -5.08
CA ASP A 26 0.29 -24.98 -3.99
C ASP A 26 0.35 -26.51 -4.21
N LYS A 27 -0.38 -27.01 -5.22
CA LYS A 27 -0.47 -28.42 -5.60
C LYS A 27 -0.07 -28.60 -7.06
N PRO A 28 1.22 -28.41 -7.41
CA PRO A 28 1.69 -28.55 -8.80
C PRO A 28 1.42 -29.95 -9.37
N GLY A 29 1.29 -30.97 -8.52
CA GLY A 29 0.88 -32.32 -8.93
C GLY A 29 -0.54 -32.40 -9.49
N ASN A 30 -1.45 -31.53 -9.03
CA ASN A 30 -2.82 -31.45 -9.53
C ASN A 30 -2.95 -30.49 -10.71
N LEU A 31 -1.99 -29.58 -10.95
CA LEU A 31 -2.08 -28.60 -12.04
C LEU A 31 -2.27 -29.27 -13.41
N ALA A 32 -1.63 -30.42 -13.62
CA ALA A 32 -1.82 -31.21 -14.83
C ALA A 32 -3.25 -31.75 -14.94
N GLU A 33 -3.86 -32.20 -13.85
CA GLU A 33 -5.23 -32.72 -13.84
C GLU A 33 -6.27 -31.58 -13.91
N ASP A 34 -6.06 -30.52 -13.12
CA ASP A 34 -6.92 -29.33 -13.03
C ASP A 34 -6.92 -28.53 -14.34
N SER A 35 -5.82 -28.58 -15.10
CA SER A 35 -5.74 -28.02 -16.46
C SER A 35 -6.15 -29.00 -17.56
N ASN A 36 -6.64 -30.20 -17.24
CA ASN A 36 -6.91 -31.25 -18.24
C ASN A 36 -5.70 -31.50 -19.17
N HIS A 37 -4.50 -31.45 -18.60
CA HIS A 37 -3.19 -31.60 -19.22
C HIS A 37 -2.86 -30.56 -20.29
N THR A 38 -3.55 -29.42 -20.33
CA THR A 38 -3.25 -28.35 -21.29
C THR A 38 -2.24 -27.34 -20.75
N ALA A 39 -1.99 -27.30 -19.44
CA ALA A 39 -0.95 -26.45 -18.89
C ALA A 39 0.44 -26.95 -19.32
N TRP A 40 1.25 -26.04 -19.84
CA TRP A 40 2.66 -26.31 -20.08
C TRP A 40 3.41 -26.28 -18.74
N ILE A 41 3.95 -27.43 -18.32
CA ILE A 41 4.64 -27.59 -17.03
C ILE A 41 6.17 -27.45 -17.19
N GLY A 42 6.64 -27.15 -18.41
CA GLY A 42 8.06 -27.11 -18.73
C GLY A 42 8.77 -28.45 -18.53
N ASN A 43 10.04 -28.52 -18.93
CA ASN A 43 10.91 -29.66 -18.57
C ASN A 43 11.48 -29.44 -17.16
N LEU A 44 10.62 -29.11 -16.21
CA LEU A 44 10.97 -29.12 -14.80
C LEU A 44 11.14 -30.59 -14.41
N GLN A 45 12.35 -31.12 -14.62
CA GLN A 45 12.79 -32.18 -13.74
C GLN A 45 12.74 -31.58 -12.35
N PHE A 46 11.64 -31.87 -11.64
CA PHE A 46 11.53 -31.64 -10.22
C PHE A 46 12.90 -32.01 -9.66
N SER A 47 13.50 -31.10 -8.91
CA SER A 47 14.47 -31.46 -7.90
C SER A 47 13.73 -32.30 -6.85
N VAL A 48 13.18 -33.45 -7.28
CA VAL A 48 12.79 -34.54 -6.42
C VAL A 48 14.08 -34.81 -5.69
N CYS A 49 14.01 -34.67 -4.39
CA CYS A 49 15.02 -35.13 -3.47
C CYS A 49 15.13 -36.64 -3.60
N GLN A 50 15.74 -37.09 -4.70
CA GLN A 50 16.10 -38.47 -4.90
C GLN A 50 17.28 -38.69 -3.97
N ASN A 51 17.25 -39.81 -3.24
CA ASN A 51 18.21 -40.23 -2.21
C ASN A 51 19.70 -40.29 -2.65
N LYS A 52 20.05 -39.80 -3.85
CA LYS A 52 21.40 -39.82 -4.44
C LYS A 52 21.86 -38.49 -5.03
N SER A 53 21.09 -37.41 -4.98
CA SER A 53 21.59 -36.11 -5.44
C SER A 53 22.65 -35.57 -4.48
N HIS A 54 23.72 -34.99 -5.02
CA HIS A 54 24.78 -34.31 -4.26
C HIS A 54 24.28 -33.15 -3.38
N HIS A 55 23.00 -32.78 -3.50
CA HIS A 55 22.32 -31.71 -2.77
C HIS A 55 21.50 -32.20 -1.56
N THR A 56 22.04 -33.13 -0.76
CA THR A 56 21.35 -33.60 0.47
C THR A 56 20.93 -32.48 1.40
N ARG A 57 21.63 -31.33 1.35
CA ARG A 57 21.31 -30.13 2.15
C ARG A 57 20.05 -29.38 1.70
N LEU A 58 19.74 -29.34 0.40
CA LEU A 58 18.50 -28.72 -0.12
C LEU A 58 17.26 -29.59 0.11
N CYS A 59 17.49 -30.86 0.48
CA CYS A 59 16.48 -31.88 0.65
C CYS A 59 16.16 -32.22 2.10
N ASP A 60 16.81 -31.55 3.05
CA ASP A 60 16.46 -31.65 4.45
C ASP A 60 15.41 -30.58 4.75
N ASP A 61 14.14 -30.97 4.69
CA ASP A 61 12.99 -30.10 4.97
C ASP A 61 12.98 -29.59 6.43
N LYS A 62 13.92 -30.01 7.29
CA LYS A 62 14.07 -29.53 8.68
C LYS A 62 15.15 -28.47 8.84
N LEU A 63 15.95 -28.20 7.82
CA LEU A 63 17.00 -27.17 7.89
C LEU A 63 16.39 -25.77 7.86
N ARG A 64 16.36 -25.14 9.04
CA ARG A 64 16.13 -23.70 9.20
C ARG A 64 17.48 -23.00 9.16
N ASP A 65 17.73 -22.24 8.10
CA ASP A 65 18.95 -21.42 7.97
C ASP A 65 18.57 -19.94 7.88
N SER A 66 17.51 -19.56 8.60
CA SER A 66 17.14 -18.16 8.80
C SER A 66 18.14 -17.48 9.72
N VAL A 67 18.74 -16.39 9.27
CA VAL A 67 19.50 -15.48 10.13
C VAL A 67 18.74 -14.18 10.26
N CYS A 68 18.91 -13.50 11.38
CA CYS A 68 18.34 -12.17 11.59
C CYS A 68 19.25 -11.05 11.06
N TRP A 69 20.51 -11.37 10.80
CA TRP A 69 21.51 -10.43 10.33
C TRP A 69 22.68 -11.16 9.69
N VAL A 70 23.23 -10.56 8.62
CA VAL A 70 24.51 -10.96 8.04
C VAL A 70 25.50 -9.84 8.35
N ASN A 71 26.58 -10.18 9.06
CA ASN A 71 27.61 -9.21 9.40
C ASN A 71 28.17 -8.54 8.13
N ARG A 72 28.16 -7.21 8.13
CA ARG A 72 28.63 -6.35 7.05
C ARG A 72 29.46 -5.21 7.64
N THR A 73 30.27 -4.56 6.82
CA THR A 73 31.24 -3.54 7.27
C THR A 73 30.69 -2.12 7.27
N ASP A 74 29.60 -1.90 6.54
CA ASP A 74 28.97 -0.61 6.29
C ASP A 74 27.83 -0.28 7.26
N VAL A 75 27.34 -1.27 8.01
CA VAL A 75 26.24 -1.10 8.97
C VAL A 75 26.53 -1.90 10.24
N ASP A 76 26.46 -1.24 11.39
CA ASP A 76 26.48 -1.87 12.70
C ASP A 76 25.10 -1.69 13.38
N PRO A 77 24.30 -2.75 13.56
CA PRO A 77 22.98 -2.66 14.17
C PRO A 77 23.04 -2.11 15.60
N LYS A 78 22.21 -1.11 15.91
CA LYS A 78 22.13 -0.55 17.28
C LYS A 78 21.61 -1.56 18.31
N THR A 79 20.65 -2.39 17.90
CA THR A 79 20.11 -3.46 18.74
C THR A 79 20.83 -4.78 18.43
N PRO A 80 21.28 -5.55 19.44
CA PRO A 80 21.88 -6.86 19.23
C PRO A 80 20.95 -7.80 18.46
N GLN A 81 21.45 -8.33 17.34
CA GLN A 81 20.67 -9.18 16.44
C GLN A 81 20.58 -10.61 16.97
N LYS A 82 19.38 -11.20 16.91
CA LYS A 82 19.17 -12.61 17.24
C LYS A 82 19.96 -13.52 16.29
N LYS A 83 20.16 -14.77 16.68
CA LYS A 83 20.85 -15.75 15.82
C LYS A 83 19.98 -16.18 14.63
N SER A 84 18.66 -16.28 14.83
CA SER A 84 17.70 -16.80 13.85
C SER A 84 16.32 -16.21 14.06
N VAL A 85 15.50 -16.21 12.99
CA VAL A 85 14.09 -15.83 13.04
C VAL A 85 13.31 -16.92 13.81
N ALA A 86 12.38 -16.52 14.67
CA ALA A 86 11.80 -17.41 15.68
C ALA A 86 10.57 -18.24 15.21
N ALA A 87 10.20 -18.27 13.92
CA ALA A 87 9.06 -19.09 13.48
C ALA A 87 9.35 -20.08 12.37
N GLU A 88 8.47 -21.07 12.30
CA GLU A 88 8.55 -22.24 11.42
C GLU A 88 8.13 -21.91 9.99
N GLU A 89 7.42 -20.80 9.78
CA GLU A 89 6.71 -20.42 8.54
C GLU A 89 7.45 -19.35 7.71
N TYR A 90 8.72 -19.05 8.02
CA TYR A 90 9.43 -17.91 7.41
C TYR A 90 10.36 -18.29 6.24
N PRO A 91 10.79 -17.32 5.40
CA PRO A 91 11.58 -17.55 4.17
C PRO A 91 12.90 -18.31 4.33
N GLY A 92 13.44 -18.41 5.56
CA GLY A 92 14.59 -19.25 5.86
C GLY A 92 14.27 -20.76 5.92
N TYR A 93 13.02 -21.13 5.69
CA TYR A 93 12.59 -22.50 5.48
C TYR A 93 12.96 -22.94 4.06
N MET A 94 13.81 -23.98 3.96
CA MET A 94 14.34 -24.46 2.67
C MET A 94 13.26 -24.82 1.65
N TYR A 95 12.09 -25.29 2.13
CA TYR A 95 10.95 -25.58 1.27
C TYR A 95 10.50 -24.36 0.46
N HIS A 96 10.31 -23.21 1.11
CA HIS A 96 9.90 -21.97 0.42
C HIS A 96 10.97 -21.51 -0.58
N ARG A 97 12.25 -21.59 -0.22
CA ARG A 97 13.34 -21.26 -1.16
C ARG A 97 13.33 -22.16 -2.39
N ARG A 98 13.12 -23.47 -2.19
CA ARG A 98 13.03 -24.45 -3.28
C ARG A 98 11.83 -24.18 -4.17
N GLU A 99 10.68 -23.94 -3.57
CA GLU A 99 9.43 -23.64 -4.27
C GLU A 99 9.53 -22.34 -5.07
N SER A 100 9.99 -21.25 -4.47
CA SER A 100 10.20 -19.98 -5.17
C SER A 100 11.21 -20.13 -6.31
N ARG A 101 12.32 -20.85 -6.10
CA ARG A 101 13.30 -21.08 -7.18
C ARG A 101 12.71 -21.92 -8.32
N LEU A 102 11.91 -22.94 -8.00
CA LEU A 102 11.21 -23.75 -9.00
C LEU A 102 10.27 -22.88 -9.84
N LEU A 103 9.47 -22.04 -9.20
CA LEU A 103 8.56 -21.11 -9.86
C LEU A 103 9.30 -20.09 -10.72
N SER A 104 10.39 -19.49 -10.21
CA SER A 104 11.22 -18.56 -10.99
C SER A 104 11.83 -19.23 -12.23
N MET A 105 12.38 -20.44 -12.09
CA MET A 105 12.95 -21.17 -13.23
C MET A 105 11.88 -21.56 -14.25
N LEU A 106 10.68 -21.96 -13.79
CA LEU A 106 9.53 -22.20 -14.66
C LEU A 106 9.19 -20.96 -15.48
N MET A 107 9.12 -19.80 -14.81
CA MET A 107 8.82 -18.53 -15.45
C MET A 107 9.89 -18.15 -16.49
N LEU A 108 11.18 -18.29 -16.15
CA LEU A 108 12.27 -18.03 -17.08
C LEU A 108 12.21 -18.94 -18.31
N HIS A 109 11.95 -20.23 -18.12
CA HIS A 109 11.77 -21.15 -19.25
C HIS A 109 10.53 -20.85 -20.08
N ALA A 110 9.43 -20.43 -19.46
CA ALA A 110 8.24 -20.00 -20.17
C ALA A 110 8.50 -18.74 -21.01
N MET A 111 9.22 -17.77 -20.45
CA MET A 111 9.62 -16.54 -21.14
C MET A 111 10.56 -16.83 -22.32
N ASP A 112 11.56 -17.69 -22.13
CA ASP A 112 12.48 -18.13 -23.19
C ASP A 112 11.72 -18.78 -24.35
N ALA A 113 10.83 -19.73 -24.03
CA ALA A 113 9.98 -20.38 -25.03
C ALA A 113 9.02 -19.40 -25.74
N ALA A 114 8.48 -18.41 -25.01
CA ALA A 114 7.62 -17.38 -25.58
C ALA A 114 8.41 -16.47 -26.54
N LEU A 115 9.62 -16.03 -26.15
CA LEU A 115 10.50 -15.24 -27.00
C LEU A 115 10.90 -16.01 -28.26
N ASP A 116 11.24 -17.28 -28.14
CA ASP A 116 11.50 -18.16 -29.30
C ASP A 116 10.30 -18.24 -30.25
N LYS A 117 9.08 -18.37 -29.69
CA LYS A 117 7.86 -18.38 -30.49
C LYS A 117 7.65 -17.04 -31.19
N TRP A 118 7.91 -15.92 -30.51
CA TRP A 118 7.78 -14.59 -31.08
C TRP A 118 8.80 -14.33 -32.18
N VAL A 119 10.06 -14.71 -31.98
CA VAL A 119 11.11 -14.59 -33.01
C VAL A 119 10.72 -15.37 -34.25
N LYS A 120 10.31 -16.63 -34.10
CA LYS A 120 9.83 -17.45 -35.24
C LYS A 120 8.60 -16.86 -35.90
N GLY A 121 7.63 -16.40 -35.12
CA GLY A 121 6.43 -15.76 -35.65
C GLY A 121 6.75 -14.49 -36.45
N ILE A 122 7.71 -13.67 -36.00
CA ILE A 122 8.18 -12.49 -36.74
C ILE A 122 8.94 -12.91 -38.01
N GLU A 123 9.75 -13.97 -37.95
CA GLU A 123 10.46 -14.49 -39.11
C GLU A 123 9.51 -15.03 -40.19
N ASP A 124 8.45 -15.73 -39.77
CA ASP A 124 7.48 -16.38 -40.66
C ASP A 124 6.45 -15.39 -41.22
N ASP A 125 5.92 -14.49 -40.39
CA ASP A 125 4.78 -13.62 -40.73
C ASP A 125 5.13 -12.13 -40.88
N GLY A 126 6.35 -11.75 -40.50
CA GLY A 126 6.81 -10.36 -40.47
C GLY A 126 6.41 -9.63 -39.19
N PHE A 127 6.78 -8.34 -39.14
CA PHE A 127 6.40 -7.44 -38.05
C PHE A 127 5.22 -6.54 -38.50
N PRO A 128 4.22 -6.27 -37.64
CA PRO A 128 4.09 -6.72 -36.24
C PRO A 128 3.75 -8.21 -36.09
N LEU A 129 4.13 -8.79 -34.94
CA LEU A 129 3.82 -10.18 -34.60
C LEU A 129 2.29 -10.38 -34.58
N LYS A 130 1.79 -11.33 -35.38
CA LYS A 130 0.35 -11.65 -35.44
C LYS A 130 -0.19 -12.14 -34.09
N ASP A 131 -1.46 -11.82 -33.81
CA ASP A 131 -2.20 -12.16 -32.59
C ASP A 131 -2.07 -13.66 -32.22
N GLU A 132 -2.10 -14.57 -33.18
CA GLU A 132 -2.00 -16.03 -32.96
C GLU A 132 -0.69 -16.50 -32.29
N HIS A 133 0.37 -15.69 -32.36
CA HIS A 133 1.63 -16.00 -31.69
C HIS A 133 1.65 -15.56 -30.23
N TRP A 134 0.77 -14.65 -29.82
CA TRP A 134 0.61 -14.23 -28.44
C TRP A 134 -0.03 -15.34 -27.62
N HIS A 135 0.61 -15.71 -26.51
CA HIS A 135 0.15 -16.79 -25.63
C HIS A 135 -1.20 -16.47 -24.94
N ILE A 136 -1.59 -15.20 -24.90
CA ILE A 136 -2.88 -14.76 -24.35
C ILE A 136 -4.00 -14.66 -25.39
N ASN A 137 -3.74 -14.89 -26.68
CA ASN A 137 -4.74 -14.65 -27.73
C ASN A 137 -6.04 -15.43 -27.51
N ASP A 138 -5.95 -16.72 -27.19
CA ASP A 138 -7.14 -17.53 -26.93
C ASP A 138 -7.89 -17.05 -25.68
N MET A 139 -7.15 -16.58 -24.66
CA MET A 139 -7.75 -15.97 -23.48
C MET A 139 -8.42 -14.64 -23.80
N ASP A 140 -7.79 -13.78 -24.61
CA ASP A 140 -8.38 -12.51 -25.07
C ASP A 140 -9.65 -12.77 -25.86
N ILE A 141 -9.61 -13.69 -26.83
CA ILE A 141 -10.79 -14.11 -27.60
C ILE A 141 -11.86 -14.63 -26.66
N ASN A 142 -11.53 -15.53 -25.72
CA ASN A 142 -12.51 -16.08 -24.78
C ASN A 142 -13.10 -15.02 -23.85
N VAL A 143 -12.29 -14.08 -23.35
CA VAL A 143 -12.76 -12.96 -22.53
C VAL A 143 -13.67 -12.06 -23.36
N ARG A 144 -13.25 -11.67 -24.57
CA ARG A 144 -14.03 -10.82 -25.47
C ARG A 144 -15.33 -11.48 -25.90
N GLU A 145 -15.30 -12.77 -26.24
CA GLU A 145 -16.49 -13.53 -26.59
C GLU A 145 -17.37 -13.74 -25.35
N SER A 146 -16.81 -14.02 -24.18
CA SER A 146 -17.60 -14.09 -22.93
C SER A 146 -18.28 -12.77 -22.63
N VAL A 147 -17.59 -11.64 -22.80
CA VAL A 147 -18.16 -10.30 -22.65
C VAL A 147 -19.22 -10.01 -23.73
N ARG A 148 -18.95 -10.35 -25.00
CA ARG A 148 -19.90 -10.17 -26.13
C ARG A 148 -21.15 -11.02 -26.00
N THR A 149 -21.01 -12.24 -25.51
CA THR A 149 -22.09 -13.23 -25.36
C THR A 149 -22.70 -13.22 -23.97
N PHE A 150 -22.22 -12.35 -23.07
CA PHE A 150 -22.80 -12.18 -21.76
C PHE A 150 -24.24 -11.66 -21.91
N GLN A 151 -25.20 -12.57 -21.77
CA GLN A 151 -26.64 -12.29 -21.78
C GLN A 151 -27.23 -12.22 -20.37
N GLY A 152 -26.38 -12.31 -19.33
CA GLY A 152 -26.83 -12.13 -17.95
C GLY A 152 -27.16 -10.67 -17.68
N ASP A 153 -28.14 -10.43 -16.82
CA ASP A 153 -28.49 -9.06 -16.41
C ASP A 153 -27.37 -8.41 -15.57
N LYS A 154 -26.48 -9.22 -14.94
CA LYS A 154 -25.35 -8.75 -14.08
C LYS A 154 -24.14 -9.68 -14.09
N ALA A 155 -22.94 -9.15 -14.34
CA ALA A 155 -21.66 -9.84 -14.23
C ALA A 155 -21.37 -10.30 -12.77
N PRO A 156 -20.46 -11.27 -12.53
CA PRO A 156 -20.08 -11.69 -11.19
C PRO A 156 -19.59 -10.53 -10.31
N CYS A 157 -18.86 -9.57 -10.90
CA CYS A 157 -18.45 -8.35 -10.21
C CYS A 157 -19.67 -7.51 -9.78
N GLU A 158 -20.64 -7.27 -10.66
CA GLU A 158 -21.85 -6.50 -10.34
C GLU A 158 -22.73 -7.23 -9.30
N THR A 159 -22.67 -8.56 -9.29
CA THR A 159 -23.30 -9.36 -8.24
C THR A 159 -22.62 -9.16 -6.89
N MET A 160 -21.28 -9.07 -6.86
CA MET A 160 -20.50 -8.82 -5.65
C MET A 160 -20.75 -7.42 -5.07
N PHE A 161 -20.79 -6.40 -5.93
CA PHE A 161 -21.00 -5.01 -5.52
C PHE A 161 -22.47 -4.57 -5.42
N GLY A 162 -23.39 -5.42 -5.87
CA GLY A 162 -24.82 -5.13 -5.85
C GLY A 162 -25.24 -4.05 -6.86
N GLU A 163 -26.48 -3.58 -6.74
CA GLU A 163 -27.03 -2.58 -7.66
C GLU A 163 -26.44 -1.20 -7.47
N GLU A 164 -26.06 -0.84 -6.25
CA GLU A 164 -25.60 0.50 -5.91
C GLU A 164 -24.17 0.76 -6.42
N LEU A 165 -23.30 -0.26 -6.35
CA LEU A 165 -21.89 -0.14 -6.75
C LEU A 165 -21.52 -1.03 -7.95
N GLY A 166 -22.51 -1.53 -8.71
CA GLY A 166 -22.24 -2.28 -9.94
C GLY A 166 -21.41 -1.49 -10.96
N ILE A 167 -21.52 -0.16 -10.94
CA ILE A 167 -20.73 0.74 -11.80
C ILE A 167 -19.21 0.59 -11.59
N LEU A 168 -18.76 0.20 -10.39
CA LEU A 168 -17.35 -0.03 -10.09
C LEU A 168 -16.71 -1.09 -10.98
N CYS A 169 -17.53 -2.01 -11.52
CA CYS A 169 -17.07 -3.08 -12.38
C CYS A 169 -16.69 -2.62 -13.80
N HIS A 170 -17.03 -1.38 -14.14
CA HIS A 170 -16.87 -0.82 -15.48
C HIS A 170 -15.96 0.41 -15.52
N MET A 171 -15.29 0.73 -14.40
CA MET A 171 -14.48 1.93 -14.26
C MET A 171 -13.11 1.63 -13.67
N GLU A 172 -12.13 2.49 -13.98
CA GLU A 172 -10.83 2.48 -13.33
C GLU A 172 -10.95 3.17 -11.96
N LEU A 173 -10.38 2.54 -10.92
CA LEU A 173 -10.34 3.09 -9.57
C LEU A 173 -8.90 3.47 -9.22
N HIS A 174 -8.72 4.69 -8.73
CA HIS A 174 -7.47 5.15 -8.15
C HIS A 174 -7.52 4.98 -6.64
N ALA A 175 -6.56 4.22 -6.09
CA ALA A 175 -6.48 3.96 -4.67
C ALA A 175 -5.29 4.70 -4.05
N TYR A 176 -5.57 5.37 -2.92
CA TYR A 176 -4.55 5.99 -2.09
C TYR A 176 -4.47 5.22 -0.79
N THR A 177 -3.27 4.79 -0.43
CA THR A 177 -3.09 3.92 0.71
C THR A 177 -1.75 4.15 1.38
N GLU A 178 -1.74 4.03 2.70
CA GLU A 178 -0.51 3.92 3.48
C GLU A 178 -0.03 2.45 3.56
N TRP A 179 -0.70 1.53 2.84
CA TRP A 179 -0.37 0.10 2.79
C TRP A 179 0.79 -0.19 1.85
N THR A 180 1.49 -1.27 2.14
CA THR A 180 2.45 -1.84 1.20
C THR A 180 1.72 -2.63 0.10
N PRO A 181 2.26 -2.63 -1.14
CA PRO A 181 3.51 -2.02 -1.52
C PRO A 181 3.45 -0.50 -1.76
N ARG A 182 4.51 0.22 -1.35
CA ARG A 182 4.74 1.64 -1.59
C ARG A 182 5.93 1.81 -2.53
N VAL A 183 5.71 1.61 -3.82
CA VAL A 183 6.73 1.88 -4.86
C VAL A 183 7.03 3.39 -4.88
N VAL A 184 6.00 4.23 -4.73
CA VAL A 184 6.19 5.69 -4.67
C VAL A 184 5.44 6.22 -3.45
N PRO A 185 6.05 6.15 -2.24
CA PRO A 185 5.37 6.41 -0.97
C PRO A 185 4.86 7.85 -0.83
N TYR A 186 5.20 8.76 -1.75
CA TYR A 186 4.72 10.13 -1.74
C TYR A 186 3.61 10.41 -2.73
N GLN A 187 3.50 9.66 -3.84
CA GLN A 187 2.48 9.95 -4.86
C GLN A 187 1.15 9.26 -4.52
N ASN A 188 1.22 7.99 -4.11
CA ASN A 188 0.02 7.17 -3.87
C ASN A 188 -0.31 6.99 -2.38
N ALA A 189 0.40 7.72 -1.51
CA ALA A 189 0.10 7.74 -0.08
C ALA A 189 -1.20 8.49 0.21
N LEU A 190 -1.94 8.06 1.22
CA LEU A 190 -3.10 8.82 1.71
C LEU A 190 -2.67 10.22 2.20
N ARG A 191 -1.43 10.34 2.67
CA ARG A 191 -0.81 11.61 3.08
C ARG A 191 -0.64 12.62 1.95
N SER A 192 -0.50 12.15 0.70
CA SER A 192 -0.37 13.04 -0.46
C SER A 192 -1.65 13.81 -0.76
N LEU A 193 -2.77 13.32 -0.23
CA LEU A 193 -4.08 13.94 -0.36
C LEU A 193 -4.42 14.87 0.80
N LEU A 194 -3.62 14.95 1.86
CA LEU A 194 -3.94 15.81 3.01
C LEU A 194 -4.00 17.27 2.57
N SER A 195 -5.00 18.00 3.06
CA SER A 195 -5.04 19.45 2.86
C SER A 195 -3.80 20.11 3.49
N ASP A 196 -3.36 21.25 2.93
CA ASP A 196 -2.14 21.96 3.36
C ASP A 196 -2.11 22.32 4.87
N ASP A 197 -3.27 22.36 5.53
CA ASP A 197 -3.43 22.69 6.94
C ASP A 197 -3.59 21.47 7.86
N MET A 198 -3.61 20.26 7.30
CA MET A 198 -3.55 19.01 8.04
C MET A 198 -2.10 18.68 8.40
N ASP A 199 -1.88 18.44 9.68
CA ASP A 199 -0.63 17.87 10.18
C ASP A 199 -0.98 16.51 10.80
N VAL A 200 -0.53 15.42 10.17
CA VAL A 200 -0.68 14.04 10.69
C VAL A 200 0.60 13.53 11.38
N GLY A 201 1.55 14.43 11.61
CA GLY A 201 2.84 14.16 12.23
C GLY A 201 3.82 13.51 11.26
N ASP A 202 5.09 13.90 11.36
CA ASP A 202 6.17 13.25 10.64
C ASP A 202 6.52 11.94 11.34
N PHE A 203 5.94 10.85 10.85
CA PHE A 203 6.36 9.50 11.22
C PHE A 203 7.25 8.91 10.14
N PHE A 204 8.32 9.63 9.81
CA PHE A 204 9.47 9.03 9.14
C PHE A 204 10.21 8.19 10.17
N VAL A 205 9.79 6.93 10.30
CA VAL A 205 10.63 5.95 10.96
C VAL A 205 11.92 5.88 10.15
N ARG A 206 13.03 6.21 10.79
CA ARG A 206 14.33 6.05 10.15
C ARG A 206 14.59 4.57 9.96
N SER A 207 14.98 4.20 8.74
CA SER A 207 15.51 2.86 8.50
C SER A 207 16.83 2.68 9.24
N ALA A 208 17.10 1.49 9.74
CA ALA A 208 18.39 1.13 10.33
C ALA A 208 19.54 1.32 9.33
N TYR A 209 19.28 1.08 8.04
CA TYR A 209 20.21 1.30 6.92
C TYR A 209 19.47 1.33 5.58
N GLN A 210 20.13 1.91 4.57
CA GLN A 210 19.69 1.88 3.17
C GLN A 210 20.45 0.81 2.38
N GLY A 211 19.93 0.46 1.19
CA GLY A 211 20.55 -0.52 0.28
C GLY A 211 20.06 -1.95 0.45
N VAL A 212 20.68 -2.90 -0.24
CA VAL A 212 20.19 -4.28 -0.33
C VAL A 212 20.58 -5.12 0.89
N ASP A 213 19.76 -6.12 1.20
CA ASP A 213 20.13 -7.12 2.21
C ASP A 213 21.19 -8.06 1.65
N LEU A 214 22.21 -8.34 2.46
CA LEU A 214 23.15 -9.41 2.12
C LEU A 214 22.48 -10.74 2.41
N LEU A 215 22.40 -11.59 1.38
CA LEU A 215 21.97 -12.96 1.58
C LEU A 215 23.05 -13.74 2.35
N PRO A 216 22.67 -14.62 3.29
CA PRO A 216 23.60 -15.56 3.89
C PRO A 216 24.36 -16.35 2.83
N VAL A 217 25.63 -16.67 3.07
CA VAL A 217 26.43 -17.48 2.13
C VAL A 217 25.78 -18.83 1.87
N SER A 218 25.09 -19.40 2.85
CA SER A 218 24.32 -20.64 2.70
C SER A 218 23.07 -20.51 1.84
N TRP A 219 22.70 -19.27 1.48
CA TRP A 219 21.58 -18.99 0.58
C TRP A 219 22.01 -18.78 -0.86
N GLN A 220 23.31 -18.56 -1.10
CA GLN A 220 23.83 -18.44 -2.45
C GLN A 220 23.59 -19.75 -3.21
N PRO A 221 23.20 -19.66 -4.49
CA PRO A 221 23.11 -20.84 -5.35
C PRO A 221 24.50 -21.48 -5.50
N GLU A 222 24.53 -22.79 -5.79
CA GLU A 222 25.80 -23.47 -5.98
C GLU A 222 26.50 -22.98 -7.26
N VAL A 223 27.82 -23.17 -7.33
CA VAL A 223 28.60 -22.75 -8.51
C VAL A 223 28.07 -23.45 -9.76
N GLY A 224 27.69 -22.66 -10.76
CA GLY A 224 27.12 -23.13 -12.03
C GLY A 224 25.59 -23.17 -12.08
N GLU A 225 24.92 -22.85 -10.97
CA GLU A 225 23.47 -22.70 -10.93
C GLU A 225 23.03 -21.26 -11.27
N VAL A 226 21.80 -21.13 -11.77
CA VAL A 226 21.19 -19.84 -12.07
C VAL A 226 20.75 -19.15 -10.76
N ASP A 227 21.31 -17.97 -10.51
CA ASP A 227 20.89 -17.10 -9.43
C ASP A 227 19.67 -16.27 -9.84
N VAL A 228 18.48 -16.85 -9.70
CA VAL A 228 17.21 -16.19 -10.01
C VAL A 228 16.97 -14.92 -9.18
N HIS A 229 17.55 -14.85 -7.97
CA HIS A 229 17.44 -13.67 -7.14
C HIS A 229 18.24 -12.51 -7.75
N SER A 230 19.48 -12.77 -8.20
CA SER A 230 20.32 -11.78 -8.88
C SER A 230 19.65 -11.19 -10.12
N ILE A 231 18.91 -12.01 -10.89
CA ILE A 231 18.14 -11.56 -12.06
C ILE A 231 17.05 -10.58 -11.63
N GLY A 232 16.34 -10.87 -10.54
CA GLY A 232 15.37 -9.96 -9.94
C GLY A 232 15.99 -8.63 -9.53
N ILE A 233 17.17 -8.64 -8.88
CA ILE A 233 17.88 -7.41 -8.49
C ILE A 233 18.18 -6.52 -9.70
N VAL A 234 18.83 -7.09 -10.71
CA VAL A 234 19.34 -6.34 -11.87
C VAL A 234 18.20 -5.73 -12.70
N THR A 235 17.04 -6.38 -12.73
CA THR A 235 15.87 -5.89 -13.49
C THR A 235 15.06 -4.83 -12.75
N SER A 236 15.15 -4.77 -11.42
CA SER A 236 14.45 -3.77 -10.59
C SER A 236 15.17 -2.41 -10.50
N ILE A 237 16.41 -2.29 -10.96
CA ILE A 237 17.11 -1.01 -11.01
C ILE A 237 16.72 -0.32 -12.33
N PRO A 238 15.95 0.79 -12.31
CA PRO A 238 15.54 1.46 -13.53
C PRO A 238 16.77 1.87 -14.35
N PRO A 239 16.90 1.45 -15.63
CA PRO A 239 18.03 1.78 -16.46
C PRO A 239 17.93 3.24 -16.90
N GLY A 240 18.41 4.19 -16.09
CA GLY A 240 18.51 5.58 -16.52
C GLY A 240 18.31 6.63 -15.43
N GLU A 241 17.68 6.29 -14.31
CA GLU A 241 17.84 7.10 -13.10
C GLU A 241 19.24 6.82 -12.57
N LYS A 242 20.22 7.54 -13.13
CA LYS A 242 21.26 8.07 -12.26
C LYS A 242 20.48 8.88 -11.23
N GLU A 243 20.07 8.24 -10.14
CA GLU A 243 20.06 8.96 -8.88
C GLU A 243 21.38 9.72 -8.92
N THR A 244 21.31 11.04 -8.93
CA THR A 244 22.35 11.86 -8.31
C THR A 244 22.34 11.49 -6.83
N TYR A 245 22.69 10.23 -6.56
CA TYR A 245 23.18 9.76 -5.30
C TYR A 245 24.52 10.47 -5.18
N ASP A 246 24.47 11.68 -4.65
CA ASP A 246 25.66 12.41 -4.32
C ASP A 246 26.36 11.62 -3.21
N PRO A 247 27.49 10.94 -3.50
CA PRO A 247 28.21 10.18 -2.48
C PRO A 247 28.81 11.10 -1.41
N TYR A 248 28.72 12.43 -1.59
CA TYR A 248 29.19 13.45 -0.66
C TYR A 248 28.14 13.96 0.33
N MET A 249 26.92 13.41 0.37
CA MET A 249 26.17 13.38 1.63
C MET A 249 26.77 12.31 2.57
N SER A 250 28.08 12.38 2.80
CA SER A 250 28.68 11.81 4.00
C SER A 250 28.14 12.63 5.16
N TYR A 251 27.28 12.01 5.97
CA TYR A 251 26.97 12.50 7.31
C TYR A 251 28.30 12.89 7.97
N SER A 252 28.57 14.18 8.10
CA SER A 252 29.64 14.61 8.99
C SER A 252 29.15 14.29 10.39
N ASP A 253 29.91 13.50 11.14
CA ASP A 253 29.60 13.07 12.51
C ASP A 253 29.46 14.24 13.53
N ASP A 254 29.49 15.50 13.08
CA ASP A 254 29.43 16.71 13.88
C ASP A 254 28.11 17.51 13.75
N ILE A 255 27.02 16.92 13.23
CA ILE A 255 25.72 17.61 13.19
C ILE A 255 25.05 17.53 14.57
N THR A 256 24.97 18.68 15.25
CA THR A 256 24.24 18.82 16.51
C THR A 256 22.73 18.84 16.28
N GLU A 257 21.93 18.36 17.25
CA GLU A 257 20.45 18.27 17.15
C GLU A 257 19.75 19.60 16.77
N GLU A 258 20.41 20.75 16.92
CA GLU A 258 19.84 22.06 16.57
C GLU A 258 19.82 22.35 15.05
N ASP A 259 20.66 21.73 14.23
CA ASP A 259 20.73 22.01 12.78
C ASP A 259 19.65 21.27 11.96
N PHE A 260 18.98 20.27 12.55
CA PHE A 260 17.97 19.46 11.84
C PHE A 260 16.59 20.12 11.72
N LEU A 261 16.34 21.26 12.37
CA LEU A 261 15.05 21.94 12.30
C LEU A 261 14.93 22.95 11.15
N ASP A 262 16.04 23.30 10.48
CA ASP A 262 16.05 24.29 9.39
C ASP A 262 16.16 23.67 7.98
N ASP A 263 16.56 22.41 7.82
CA ASP A 263 16.78 21.77 6.50
C ASP A 263 15.53 21.04 5.92
N ASP A 264 14.46 20.88 6.69
CA ASP A 264 13.22 20.22 6.20
C ASP A 264 12.43 21.12 5.21
N ASP A 265 12.69 22.43 5.23
CA ASP A 265 12.17 23.38 4.23
C ASP A 265 12.91 23.29 2.88
N GLY A 266 14.14 22.75 2.86
CA GLY A 266 14.95 22.59 1.65
C GLY A 266 14.38 21.52 0.71
N PHE A 267 14.01 20.37 1.26
CA PHE A 267 13.45 19.24 0.49
C PHE A 267 12.06 19.55 -0.07
N ARG A 268 11.24 20.33 0.65
CA ARG A 268 9.94 20.84 0.16
C ARG A 268 10.07 21.87 -0.95
N ARG A 269 11.12 22.71 -0.96
CA ARG A 269 11.38 23.66 -2.05
C ARG A 269 11.86 22.98 -3.32
N GLU A 270 12.71 21.96 -3.21
CA GLU A 270 13.30 21.31 -4.39
C GLU A 270 12.27 20.47 -5.17
N LEU A 271 11.28 19.86 -4.51
CA LEU A 271 10.14 19.23 -5.18
C LEU A 271 9.13 20.22 -5.77
N GLY A 272 9.06 21.44 -5.23
CA GLY A 272 8.26 22.52 -5.80
C GLY A 272 8.85 23.09 -7.10
N ASP A 273 10.19 23.12 -7.21
CA ASP A 273 10.90 23.67 -8.37
C ASP A 273 11.07 22.68 -9.53
N ILE A 274 10.88 21.37 -9.32
CA ILE A 274 10.96 20.36 -10.40
C ILE A 274 9.75 20.45 -11.35
N ASN A 275 8.62 21.02 -10.92
CA ASN A 275 7.42 21.14 -11.76
C ASN A 275 7.37 22.40 -12.64
N ASP A 276 8.32 23.34 -12.49
CA ASP A 276 8.37 24.61 -13.25
C ASP A 276 9.66 24.78 -14.10
N GLY A 277 10.42 23.71 -14.31
CA GLY A 277 11.73 23.74 -14.98
C GLY A 277 11.75 23.35 -16.46
N ASN A 278 11.40 24.28 -17.36
CA ASN A 278 11.91 24.43 -18.74
C ASN A 278 11.94 23.20 -19.68
N ILE A 279 10.81 22.93 -20.35
CA ILE A 279 10.84 22.63 -21.79
C ILE A 279 10.47 23.92 -22.52
N GLU A 280 11.46 24.71 -22.91
CA GLU A 280 11.39 25.52 -24.13
C GLU A 280 12.73 26.18 -24.45
N SER A 281 13.35 25.75 -25.55
CA SER A 281 14.07 26.68 -26.41
C SER A 281 13.96 26.24 -27.86
N ALA A 282 13.00 26.83 -28.58
CA ALA A 282 13.19 27.32 -29.94
C ALA A 282 11.96 28.10 -30.45
N VAL A 283 11.54 29.18 -29.77
CA VAL A 283 10.81 30.29 -30.44
C VAL A 283 11.17 31.61 -29.75
N GLU A 284 11.81 32.52 -30.50
CA GLU A 284 12.11 33.88 -30.06
C GLU A 284 10.87 34.77 -30.05
N GLY A 285 10.68 35.51 -28.96
CA GLY A 285 10.00 36.80 -28.96
C GLY A 285 8.59 36.82 -28.36
N GLY A 286 8.50 37.02 -27.05
CA GLY A 286 7.22 37.29 -26.38
C GLY A 286 7.37 37.84 -24.96
N VAL A 287 6.97 39.09 -24.79
CA VAL A 287 6.73 39.87 -23.56
C VAL A 287 6.45 39.03 -22.30
N VAL A 288 7.31 39.15 -21.29
CA VAL A 288 7.06 38.64 -19.92
C VAL A 288 6.02 39.53 -19.24
N VAL A 289 4.81 39.00 -19.09
CA VAL A 289 3.75 39.58 -18.25
C VAL A 289 3.86 38.95 -16.86
N ASP A 290 4.33 39.73 -15.88
CA ASP A 290 4.33 39.36 -14.46
C ASP A 290 2.87 39.41 -13.95
N GLN A 291 2.15 38.29 -14.13
CA GLN A 291 0.83 38.07 -13.54
C GLN A 291 1.00 37.24 -12.26
N LYS A 292 1.06 37.93 -11.11
CA LYS A 292 0.63 37.35 -9.83
C LYS A 292 -0.85 37.02 -9.91
N VAL A 293 -1.18 35.87 -10.47
CA VAL A 293 -2.52 35.30 -10.41
C VAL A 293 -2.80 34.95 -8.96
N SER A 294 -3.63 35.76 -8.31
CA SER A 294 -4.24 35.42 -7.03
C SER A 294 -5.11 34.17 -7.24
N ARG A 295 -4.53 33.00 -6.92
CA ARG A 295 -5.20 31.69 -6.93
C ARG A 295 -6.40 31.72 -5.98
N ARG A 296 -7.60 31.86 -6.54
CA ARG A 296 -8.85 31.66 -5.79
C ARG A 296 -9.21 30.18 -5.87
N ARG A 297 -8.53 29.33 -5.09
CA ARG A 297 -9.05 28.01 -4.75
C ARG A 297 -10.48 28.22 -4.23
N ARG A 298 -11.46 27.48 -4.76
CA ARG A 298 -12.76 27.33 -4.09
C ARG A 298 -12.54 26.48 -2.83
N ARG A 299 -11.76 27.01 -1.88
CA ARG A 299 -11.81 26.56 -0.51
C ARG A 299 -13.26 26.70 -0.09
N LEU A 300 -13.77 25.70 0.63
CA LEU A 300 -15.02 25.87 1.35
C LEU A 300 -15.05 27.26 1.97
N GLU A 301 -16.21 27.90 1.95
CA GLU A 301 -16.44 29.00 2.88
C GLU A 301 -15.97 28.47 4.24
N LYS A 302 -14.88 29.04 4.78
CA LYS A 302 -14.16 28.57 5.99
C LYS A 302 -15.07 28.36 7.20
N ASP A 303 -16.33 28.74 7.07
CA ASP A 303 -17.39 28.73 8.05
C ASP A 303 -18.23 27.43 8.02
N ARG A 304 -18.14 26.56 7.00
CA ARG A 304 -19.00 25.35 6.88
C ARG A 304 -18.43 24.07 7.49
N ILE A 305 -17.13 23.82 7.37
CA ILE A 305 -16.46 22.69 8.04
C ILE A 305 -15.58 23.25 9.16
N ALA A 306 -15.70 22.64 10.35
CA ALA A 306 -14.85 22.98 11.50
C ALA A 306 -13.37 22.76 11.15
N PRO A 307 -12.41 23.48 11.76
CA PRO A 307 -11.01 23.43 11.36
C PRO A 307 -10.46 21.99 11.38
N PRO A 308 -9.49 21.68 10.49
CA PRO A 308 -8.89 20.36 10.42
C PRO A 308 -8.41 19.84 11.77
N GLY A 309 -8.49 18.52 11.90
CA GLY A 309 -8.18 17.76 13.07
C GLY A 309 -6.68 17.65 13.29
N LYS A 310 -6.24 17.93 14.51
CA LYS A 310 -4.85 17.82 14.95
C LYS A 310 -4.54 16.49 15.65
N GLY A 311 -5.51 15.60 15.77
CA GLY A 311 -5.33 14.32 16.47
C GLY A 311 -5.00 13.14 15.57
N TRP A 312 -5.02 13.32 14.26
CA TRP A 312 -4.68 12.26 13.30
C TRP A 312 -3.19 11.94 13.31
N VAL A 313 -2.85 10.66 13.20
CA VAL A 313 -1.46 10.19 13.17
C VAL A 313 -1.28 9.04 12.18
N VAL A 314 -0.12 8.95 11.55
CA VAL A 314 0.24 7.75 10.79
C VAL A 314 0.52 6.61 11.77
N HIS A 315 -0.28 5.55 11.73
CA HIS A 315 -0.13 4.37 12.58
C HIS A 315 0.53 3.22 11.82
N ASN A 316 1.39 2.47 12.49
CA ASN A 316 2.15 1.34 11.92
C ASN A 316 2.95 1.71 10.65
N SER A 317 3.42 2.96 10.55
CA SER A 317 4.33 3.34 9.47
C SER A 317 5.62 2.56 9.61
N ILE A 318 6.00 1.92 8.51
CA ILE A 318 7.24 1.18 8.41
C ILE A 318 8.30 2.03 7.71
N PRO A 319 9.57 1.92 8.13
CA PRO A 319 10.66 2.58 7.42
C PRO A 319 10.91 1.92 6.07
N GLY A 320 11.47 2.70 5.15
CA GLY A 320 12.02 2.21 3.89
C GLY A 320 11.03 2.10 2.73
N PHE A 321 11.60 1.71 1.59
CA PHE A 321 10.91 1.44 0.34
C PHE A 321 10.35 0.02 0.36
N CYS A 322 9.04 -0.10 0.14
CA CYS A 322 8.31 -1.33 0.38
C CYS A 322 7.55 -1.74 -0.86
N ASP A 323 8.20 -2.05 -1.97
CA ASP A 323 7.53 -2.44 -3.22
C ASP A 323 7.11 -3.92 -3.27
N GLY A 324 7.37 -4.69 -2.21
CA GLY A 324 7.15 -6.13 -2.20
C GLY A 324 8.24 -6.92 -2.93
N SER A 325 9.25 -6.25 -3.51
CA SER A 325 10.38 -6.91 -4.14
C SER A 325 11.36 -7.43 -3.08
N SER A 326 12.27 -8.29 -3.52
CA SER A 326 13.37 -8.74 -2.67
C SER A 326 14.40 -7.64 -2.35
N GLN A 327 14.34 -6.51 -3.08
CA GLN A 327 15.20 -5.34 -2.88
C GLN A 327 14.56 -4.28 -2.00
N SER A 328 13.30 -4.49 -1.60
CA SER A 328 12.61 -3.61 -0.66
C SER A 328 13.46 -3.44 0.61
N THR A 329 13.61 -2.19 1.07
CA THR A 329 14.29 -1.86 2.33
C THR A 329 13.30 -1.82 3.50
N CYS A 330 12.17 -2.50 3.32
CA CYS A 330 10.97 -2.36 4.10
C CYS A 330 11.11 -2.92 5.52
N GLY A 331 10.66 -2.17 6.53
CA GLY A 331 10.52 -2.68 7.89
C GLY A 331 11.84 -2.83 8.67
N ARG A 332 12.90 -2.17 8.22
CA ARG A 332 14.21 -2.14 8.91
C ARG A 332 14.21 -1.13 10.04
N PHE A 333 13.55 -1.43 11.15
CA PHE A 333 13.54 -0.55 12.32
C PHE A 333 14.91 -0.51 12.98
N VAL A 334 15.37 0.69 13.39
CA VAL A 334 16.64 0.89 14.13
C VAL A 334 16.73 0.01 15.37
N ASP A 335 15.60 -0.20 16.04
CA ASP A 335 15.51 -0.96 17.28
C ASP A 335 15.16 -2.45 17.06
N SER A 336 15.05 -2.90 15.81
CA SER A 336 14.75 -4.30 15.50
C SER A 336 15.87 -5.22 15.98
N ASP A 337 15.53 -6.30 16.70
CA ASP A 337 16.46 -7.38 17.03
C ASP A 337 16.58 -8.44 15.92
N CYS A 338 15.92 -8.20 14.78
CA CYS A 338 15.96 -9.05 13.61
C CYS A 338 15.72 -8.24 12.31
N LEU A 339 16.78 -7.61 11.83
CA LEU A 339 16.78 -6.73 10.65
C LEU A 339 16.57 -7.44 9.31
N MET A 340 16.43 -8.76 9.27
CA MET A 340 16.11 -9.54 8.06
C MET A 340 14.74 -10.21 8.12
N ALA A 341 13.89 -9.86 9.09
CA ALA A 341 12.57 -10.44 9.29
C ALA A 341 11.45 -9.43 9.08
N GLY A 342 10.27 -9.91 8.69
CA GLY A 342 9.06 -9.09 8.54
C GLY A 342 9.12 -8.09 7.38
N HIS A 343 10.13 -8.18 6.51
CA HIS A 343 10.22 -7.41 5.28
C HIS A 343 9.02 -7.78 4.40
N ASN A 344 8.22 -6.79 4.02
CA ASN A 344 6.98 -6.93 3.24
C ASN A 344 5.81 -7.66 3.91
N ASP A 345 5.96 -8.17 5.14
CA ASP A 345 4.86 -8.83 5.90
C ASP A 345 4.03 -7.82 6.73
N HIS A 346 4.35 -6.54 6.60
CA HIS A 346 3.61 -5.50 7.30
C HIS A 346 2.29 -5.22 6.60
N ARG A 347 1.19 -5.52 7.28
CA ARG A 347 -0.16 -5.13 6.88
C ARG A 347 -0.36 -3.65 7.16
N GLY A 348 0.18 -2.84 6.25
CA GLY A 348 -0.06 -1.42 6.03
C GLY A 348 -0.14 -0.46 7.22
N SER A 349 0.56 0.66 7.09
CA SER A 349 0.21 1.86 7.84
C SER A 349 -1.18 2.35 7.44
N GLY A 350 -1.84 3.08 8.34
CA GLY A 350 -3.06 3.82 8.05
C GLY A 350 -3.03 5.16 8.76
N LEU A 351 -3.99 6.03 8.46
CA LEU A 351 -4.25 7.18 9.31
C LEU A 351 -5.13 6.73 10.47
N LEU A 352 -4.62 6.91 11.68
CA LEU A 352 -5.29 6.62 12.93
C LEU A 352 -5.86 7.90 13.50
N GLY A 353 -7.15 7.84 13.83
CA GLY A 353 -7.88 8.88 14.51
C GLY A 353 -8.90 8.27 15.46
N ASP A 354 -9.38 9.08 16.39
CA ASP A 354 -10.43 8.78 17.35
C ASP A 354 -11.46 9.91 17.39
N ASP A 355 -12.42 9.84 18.30
CA ASP A 355 -13.53 10.78 18.43
C ASP A 355 -13.10 12.22 18.83
N VAL A 356 -11.87 12.39 19.33
CA VAL A 356 -11.26 13.68 19.67
C VAL A 356 -10.23 14.14 18.64
N SER A 357 -10.04 13.40 17.55
CA SER A 357 -9.02 13.73 16.54
C SER A 357 -9.39 14.91 15.65
N GLY A 358 -10.69 15.18 15.49
CA GLY A 358 -11.22 16.22 14.60
C GLY A 358 -11.40 15.74 13.16
N TRP A 359 -11.56 16.66 12.22
CA TRP A 359 -11.76 16.33 10.80
C TRP A 359 -10.45 15.91 10.13
N LEU A 360 -10.43 14.77 9.45
CA LEU A 360 -9.42 14.46 8.45
C LEU A 360 -9.88 15.05 7.13
N VAL A 361 -9.13 15.99 6.56
CA VAL A 361 -9.48 16.66 5.30
C VAL A 361 -8.52 16.19 4.21
N LEU A 362 -9.10 15.70 3.11
CA LEU A 362 -8.41 15.18 1.94
C LEU A 362 -8.86 15.95 0.69
N GLU A 363 -7.92 16.28 -0.20
CA GLU A 363 -8.16 16.91 -1.49
C GLU A 363 -7.95 15.86 -2.60
N LEU A 364 -9.04 15.29 -3.13
CA LEU A 364 -9.00 14.26 -4.17
C LEU A 364 -8.98 14.90 -5.56
N GLY A 365 -7.96 14.62 -6.36
CA GLY A 365 -7.94 14.97 -7.78
C GLY A 365 -8.66 13.94 -8.65
N ASN A 366 -9.03 14.35 -9.86
CA ASN A 366 -9.50 13.45 -10.93
C ASN A 366 -10.75 12.61 -10.60
N VAL A 367 -11.67 13.09 -9.75
CA VAL A 367 -12.94 12.40 -9.48
C VAL A 367 -13.90 12.61 -10.66
N ARG A 368 -13.90 11.68 -11.62
CA ARG A 368 -14.67 11.83 -12.88
C ARG A 368 -16.11 11.33 -12.81
N GLU A 369 -16.32 10.23 -12.09
CA GLU A 369 -17.55 9.43 -12.19
C GLU A 369 -18.41 9.52 -10.91
N GLY A 370 -18.14 10.50 -10.04
CA GLY A 370 -18.93 10.71 -8.82
C GLY A 370 -18.89 9.54 -7.83
N VAL A 371 -17.77 8.81 -7.77
CA VAL A 371 -17.57 7.69 -6.86
C VAL A 371 -16.39 7.95 -5.95
N ILE A 372 -16.63 7.89 -4.63
CA ILE A 372 -15.59 7.95 -3.60
C ILE A 372 -15.85 6.83 -2.60
N LEU A 373 -14.87 5.94 -2.45
CA LEU A 373 -14.92 4.82 -1.53
C LEU A 373 -13.87 5.02 -0.43
N ALA A 374 -14.23 4.69 0.81
CA ALA A 374 -13.31 4.65 1.93
C ALA A 374 -13.24 3.25 2.54
N ARG A 375 -12.05 2.87 3.03
CA ARG A 375 -11.86 1.66 3.83
C ARG A 375 -11.54 2.06 5.26
N PHE A 376 -12.30 1.53 6.22
CA PHE A 376 -12.06 1.75 7.64
C PHE A 376 -11.74 0.43 8.35
N ASN A 377 -10.83 0.52 9.32
CA ASN A 377 -10.61 -0.55 10.30
C ASN A 377 -11.09 -0.04 11.67
N THR A 378 -12.21 -0.59 12.15
CA THR A 378 -12.79 -0.25 13.45
C THR A 378 -12.34 -1.18 14.57
N ASP A 379 -11.57 -2.21 14.24
CA ASP A 379 -11.13 -3.28 15.16
C ASP A 379 -9.85 -2.90 15.92
N LEU A 380 -9.72 -1.61 16.27
CA LEU A 380 -8.58 -1.09 17.03
C LEU A 380 -8.97 -0.84 18.49
N PRO A 381 -8.08 -1.14 19.45
CA PRO A 381 -8.31 -0.81 20.86
C PRO A 381 -8.57 0.69 21.06
N ALA A 382 -9.43 1.02 22.02
CA ALA A 382 -9.54 2.39 22.51
C ALA A 382 -8.17 2.90 22.99
N ASN A 383 -7.95 4.21 22.90
CA ASN A 383 -6.73 4.88 23.39
C ASN A 383 -5.41 4.44 22.72
N ILE A 384 -5.46 3.77 21.56
CA ILE A 384 -4.25 3.41 20.80
C ILE A 384 -3.61 4.62 20.12
N ASN A 385 -4.33 5.72 19.92
CA ASN A 385 -3.82 6.93 19.31
C ASN A 385 -2.90 7.70 20.28
N PRO A 386 -1.56 7.69 20.08
CA PRO A 386 -0.65 8.38 20.98
C PRO A 386 -0.82 9.90 20.95
N ARG A 387 -1.32 10.46 19.85
CA ARG A 387 -1.38 11.91 19.62
C ARG A 387 -2.46 12.60 20.44
N THR A 388 -3.57 11.91 20.64
CA THR A 388 -4.73 12.36 21.41
C THR A 388 -4.71 11.88 22.86
N LYS A 389 -3.61 11.25 23.31
CA LYS A 389 -3.46 10.79 24.69
C LYS A 389 -3.67 11.94 25.67
N GLY A 390 -4.69 11.81 26.52
CA GLY A 390 -5.07 12.82 27.52
C GLY A 390 -5.87 14.01 26.96
N TRP A 391 -6.28 13.97 25.70
CA TRP A 391 -7.18 14.97 25.14
C TRP A 391 -8.59 14.72 25.66
N THR A 392 -9.26 15.80 26.04
CA THR A 392 -10.66 15.76 26.51
C THR A 392 -11.64 16.40 25.51
N SER A 393 -11.11 16.95 24.42
CA SER A 393 -11.90 17.58 23.37
C SER A 393 -11.13 17.59 22.06
N VAL A 394 -11.89 17.79 20.97
CA VAL A 394 -11.33 17.95 19.63
C VAL A 394 -10.23 19.01 19.62
N ASN A 395 -9.09 18.68 19.01
CA ASN A 395 -7.91 19.55 18.91
C ASN A 395 -7.35 20.01 20.26
N ASN A 396 -7.62 19.25 21.33
CA ASN A 396 -7.27 19.56 22.69
C ASN A 396 -7.61 21.00 23.10
N SER A 397 -8.73 21.54 22.60
CA SER A 397 -9.13 22.91 22.87
C SER A 397 -9.18 23.14 24.39
N THR A 398 -8.36 24.06 24.86
CA THR A 398 -8.10 24.29 26.28
C THR A 398 -9.27 25.05 26.91
N ASP A 399 -10.19 24.34 27.56
CA ASP A 399 -10.84 24.92 28.75
C ASP A 399 -9.95 24.60 29.97
N SER A 400 -8.83 25.31 30.06
CA SER A 400 -7.71 25.05 30.99
C SER A 400 -8.12 25.04 32.47
N ARG A 401 -9.27 25.65 32.81
CA ARG A 401 -9.80 25.68 34.19
C ARG A 401 -10.44 24.38 34.65
N ARG A 402 -10.92 23.53 33.72
CA ARG A 402 -11.56 22.25 34.06
C ARG A 402 -10.53 21.12 34.24
N ARG A 403 -9.40 21.20 33.54
CA ARG A 403 -8.31 20.20 33.51
C ARG A 403 -7.71 19.88 34.88
N GLN A 404 -7.55 20.89 35.74
CA GLN A 404 -6.87 20.71 37.01
C GLN A 404 -7.70 19.95 38.06
N ARG A 405 -9.04 19.93 37.91
CA ARG A 405 -9.93 19.15 38.79
C ARG A 405 -10.08 17.71 38.31
N GLN A 406 -10.17 17.50 37.00
CA GLN A 406 -10.40 16.17 36.43
C GLN A 406 -9.16 15.25 36.49
N GLN A 407 -7.94 15.79 36.42
CA GLN A 407 -6.73 14.95 36.45
C GLN A 407 -6.52 14.15 37.75
N VAL A 408 -7.03 14.63 38.90
CA VAL A 408 -6.90 13.93 40.18
C VAL A 408 -7.93 12.80 40.31
N GLU A 409 -9.12 12.99 39.75
CA GLU A 409 -10.23 12.04 39.83
C GLU A 409 -10.09 10.92 38.78
N GLN A 410 -9.54 11.24 37.61
CA GLN A 410 -9.30 10.29 36.52
C GLN A 410 -8.24 9.23 36.88
N GLN A 411 -7.21 9.61 37.65
CA GLN A 411 -6.09 8.71 37.97
C GLN A 411 -6.50 7.51 38.86
N GLU A 412 -7.57 7.64 39.65
CA GLU A 412 -8.12 6.55 40.48
C GLU A 412 -9.13 5.69 39.70
N LEU A 413 -9.83 6.26 38.71
CA LEU A 413 -10.77 5.55 37.84
C LEU A 413 -10.07 4.71 36.75
N ASP A 414 -8.98 5.23 36.18
CA ASP A 414 -8.24 4.56 35.10
C ASP A 414 -7.68 3.19 35.56
N GLN A 415 -7.31 3.05 36.85
CA GLN A 415 -6.84 1.76 37.40
C GLN A 415 -7.96 0.71 37.54
N GLN A 416 -9.23 1.12 37.70
CA GLN A 416 -10.36 0.19 37.78
C GLN A 416 -10.92 -0.17 36.40
N GLN A 417 -10.90 0.78 35.45
CA GLN A 417 -11.34 0.54 34.07
C GLN A 417 -10.40 -0.37 33.27
N GLU A 418 -9.09 -0.34 33.55
CA GLU A 418 -8.12 -1.20 32.86
C GLU A 418 -8.36 -2.71 33.11
N GLU A 419 -8.99 -3.08 34.24
CA GLU A 419 -9.37 -4.46 34.55
C GLU A 419 -10.70 -4.87 33.89
N GLU A 420 -11.69 -3.98 33.79
CA GLU A 420 -12.98 -4.25 33.12
C GLU A 420 -12.86 -4.24 31.58
N GLU A 421 -12.08 -3.32 30.99
CA GLU A 421 -11.78 -3.29 29.55
C GLU A 421 -11.06 -4.55 29.08
N LYS A 422 -10.33 -5.23 29.96
CA LYS A 422 -9.68 -6.50 29.64
C LYS A 422 -10.67 -7.65 29.44
N GLN A 423 -11.86 -7.58 30.06
CA GLN A 423 -12.93 -8.57 29.91
C GLN A 423 -13.90 -8.25 28.77
N HIS A 424 -14.05 -6.98 28.38
CA HIS A 424 -15.00 -6.55 27.35
C HIS A 424 -14.40 -6.35 25.94
N ARG A 425 -13.20 -6.88 25.64
CA ARG A 425 -12.54 -6.79 24.31
C ARG A 425 -13.22 -7.61 23.20
N GLN A 426 -14.53 -7.47 23.03
CA GLN A 426 -15.11 -7.51 21.71
C GLN A 426 -15.22 -6.05 21.25
N LEU A 427 -14.52 -5.74 20.17
CA LEU A 427 -14.33 -4.44 19.52
C LEU A 427 -15.65 -3.91 18.94
N ALA A 428 -16.68 -3.80 19.77
CA ALA A 428 -17.98 -3.30 19.36
C ALA A 428 -17.92 -1.78 19.29
N ILE A 429 -18.21 -1.24 18.10
CA ILE A 429 -18.46 0.19 17.90
C ILE A 429 -19.47 0.67 18.98
N PRO A 430 -19.16 1.74 19.74
CA PRO A 430 -20.06 2.27 20.79
C PRO A 430 -21.45 2.59 20.24
N ASN A 431 -22.50 2.45 21.07
CA ASN A 431 -23.88 2.66 20.60
C ASN A 431 -24.18 4.12 20.21
N ASP A 432 -23.41 5.05 20.73
CA ASP A 432 -23.47 6.49 20.49
C ASP A 432 -22.44 6.95 19.44
N PHE A 433 -21.86 6.00 18.70
CA PHE A 433 -20.97 6.28 17.58
C PHE A 433 -21.70 7.07 16.48
N LEU A 434 -21.04 8.12 16.01
CA LEU A 434 -21.43 8.89 14.85
C LEU A 434 -20.22 8.98 13.90
N PHE A 435 -20.47 8.73 12.63
CA PHE A 435 -19.53 8.95 11.54
C PHE A 435 -20.02 10.12 10.71
N ASP A 436 -19.26 11.21 10.70
CA ASP A 436 -19.52 12.34 9.82
C ASP A 436 -18.55 12.29 8.64
N PHE A 437 -19.06 12.55 7.45
CA PHE A 437 -18.24 12.87 6.29
C PHE A 437 -18.82 14.06 5.55
N ALA A 438 -17.98 14.76 4.80
CA ALA A 438 -18.40 15.87 3.98
C ALA A 438 -17.75 15.78 2.61
N ILE A 439 -18.55 16.00 1.56
CA ILE A 439 -18.07 16.11 0.19
C ILE A 439 -18.35 17.55 -0.27
N ASN A 440 -17.31 18.30 -0.61
CA ASN A 440 -17.42 19.70 -1.01
C ASN A 440 -18.25 20.56 -0.03
N GLY A 441 -18.11 20.30 1.29
CA GLY A 441 -18.76 21.06 2.34
C GLY A 441 -20.16 20.60 2.72
N GLU A 442 -20.74 19.63 2.01
CA GLU A 442 -22.02 19.02 2.36
C GLU A 442 -21.81 17.88 3.34
N VAL A 443 -22.20 18.10 4.60
CA VAL A 443 -22.00 17.14 5.69
C VAL A 443 -23.12 16.11 5.72
N THR A 444 -22.75 14.83 5.71
CA THR A 444 -23.61 13.68 5.98
C THR A 444 -23.16 13.00 7.27
N THR A 445 -24.12 12.60 8.10
CA THR A 445 -23.87 11.88 9.35
C THR A 445 -24.54 10.51 9.32
N TRP A 446 -23.77 9.46 9.61
CA TRP A 446 -24.27 8.12 9.87
C TRP A 446 -24.17 7.83 11.37
N ASN A 447 -25.25 7.30 11.96
CA ASN A 447 -25.15 6.64 13.25
C ASN A 447 -24.50 5.26 13.10
N LYS A 448 -24.28 4.54 14.21
CA LYS A 448 -23.74 3.17 14.20
C LYS A 448 -24.45 2.23 13.22
N ASP A 449 -25.78 2.19 13.25
CA ASP A 449 -26.55 1.25 12.44
C ASP A 449 -26.44 1.59 10.95
N ASP A 450 -26.51 2.88 10.61
CA ASP A 450 -26.35 3.38 9.24
C ASP A 450 -24.93 3.12 8.72
N PHE A 451 -23.90 3.35 9.54
CA PHE A 451 -22.50 3.06 9.21
C PHE A 451 -22.29 1.57 8.94
N GLN A 452 -22.76 0.70 9.84
CA GLN A 452 -22.66 -0.75 9.68
C GLN A 452 -23.42 -1.26 8.46
N LYS A 453 -24.58 -0.66 8.15
CA LYS A 453 -25.38 -1.00 6.97
C LYS A 453 -24.74 -0.52 5.67
N ALA A 454 -24.07 0.63 5.67
CA ALA A 454 -23.38 1.18 4.50
C ALA A 454 -22.10 0.40 4.15
N GLY A 455 -21.52 -0.31 5.11
CA GLY A 455 -20.31 -1.12 4.90
C GLY A 455 -20.56 -2.31 3.96
N LEU A 456 -19.84 -2.34 2.85
CA LEU A 456 -19.84 -3.43 1.88
C LEU A 456 -18.66 -4.35 2.14
N LYS A 457 -18.94 -5.51 2.71
CA LYS A 457 -17.94 -6.54 2.98
C LYS A 457 -17.57 -7.26 1.67
N ILE A 458 -16.43 -6.91 1.10
CA ILE A 458 -15.90 -7.55 -0.11
C ILE A 458 -15.23 -8.86 0.26
N VAL A 459 -14.40 -8.83 1.31
CA VAL A 459 -13.70 -9.99 1.88
C VAL A 459 -13.65 -9.90 3.41
N ASP A 460 -13.15 -10.93 4.09
CA ASP A 460 -13.19 -11.00 5.56
C ASP A 460 -12.54 -9.82 6.28
N ASP A 461 -11.53 -9.20 5.69
CA ASP A 461 -10.77 -8.07 6.24
C ASP A 461 -10.88 -6.78 5.40
N MET A 462 -11.88 -6.69 4.52
CA MET A 462 -12.10 -5.52 3.66
C MET A 462 -13.58 -5.14 3.63
N VAL A 463 -13.88 -4.04 4.31
CA VAL A 463 -15.18 -3.37 4.25
C VAL A 463 -14.97 -2.01 3.58
N LEU A 464 -15.70 -1.79 2.49
CA LEU A 464 -15.71 -0.53 1.75
C LEU A 464 -16.96 0.27 2.11
N TYR A 465 -16.82 1.58 2.24
CA TYR A 465 -17.89 2.51 2.57
C TYR A 465 -18.01 3.51 1.42
N PRO A 466 -19.14 3.51 0.68
CA PRO A 466 -19.36 4.49 -0.36
C PRO A 466 -19.68 5.85 0.27
N LEU A 467 -18.75 6.80 0.18
CA LEU A 467 -18.94 8.18 0.65
C LEU A 467 -19.62 9.05 -0.41
N LEU A 468 -19.37 8.75 -1.69
CA LEU A 468 -20.05 9.34 -2.83
C LEU A 468 -20.34 8.24 -3.85
N SER A 469 -21.56 8.22 -4.38
CA SER A 469 -21.99 7.33 -5.46
C SER A 469 -23.13 8.01 -6.20
N ASP A 470 -22.77 8.88 -7.14
CA ASP A 470 -23.73 9.53 -8.00
C ASP A 470 -24.25 8.52 -9.02
N LYS A 471 -25.57 8.29 -9.03
CA LYS A 471 -26.22 7.32 -9.93
C LYS A 471 -26.19 7.78 -11.40
N ASP A 472 -26.07 9.08 -11.59
CA ASP A 472 -25.97 9.73 -12.88
C ASP A 472 -24.54 10.30 -12.98
N PRO A 473 -23.57 9.57 -13.54
CA PRO A 473 -22.24 10.14 -13.79
C PRO A 473 -22.46 11.43 -14.58
N VAL A 474 -21.86 12.53 -14.13
CA VAL A 474 -22.05 13.84 -14.76
C VAL A 474 -21.65 13.71 -16.22
N ASP A 475 -22.64 13.66 -17.12
CA ASP A 475 -22.50 13.31 -18.54
C ASP A 475 -21.23 13.91 -19.14
N GLY A 476 -20.20 13.07 -19.23
CA GLY A 476 -18.93 13.22 -19.94
C GLY A 476 -18.62 14.60 -20.49
N GLY A 477 -18.58 15.61 -19.62
CA GLY A 477 -18.06 16.94 -19.92
C GLY A 477 -16.55 16.83 -19.99
N GLY A 478 -16.03 15.98 -20.90
CA GLY A 478 -14.63 15.79 -21.23
C GLY A 478 -14.06 17.03 -21.91
N GLY A 479 -14.24 18.19 -21.28
CA GLY A 479 -13.26 19.24 -21.40
C GLY A 479 -11.97 18.68 -20.82
N ASP A 480 -10.85 18.91 -21.50
CA ASP A 480 -9.51 18.69 -20.98
C ASP A 480 -9.34 19.51 -19.69
N THR A 481 -9.81 19.00 -18.56
CA THR A 481 -9.75 19.67 -17.26
C THR A 481 -8.54 19.14 -16.50
N ASP A 482 -7.37 19.41 -17.04
CA ASP A 482 -6.15 19.55 -16.24
C ASP A 482 -6.19 20.85 -15.38
N SER A 483 -7.36 21.51 -15.30
CA SER A 483 -7.54 22.63 -14.39
C SER A 483 -7.51 22.12 -12.95
N GLU A 484 -6.55 22.62 -12.17
CA GLU A 484 -6.45 22.47 -10.70
C GLU A 484 -7.77 22.77 -9.94
N ASP A 485 -8.79 23.30 -10.62
CA ASP A 485 -10.12 23.59 -10.09
C ASP A 485 -11.01 22.33 -9.87
N ASP A 486 -10.56 21.13 -10.26
CA ASP A 486 -11.32 19.86 -10.17
C ASP A 486 -11.04 19.04 -8.89
N LEU A 487 -10.44 19.64 -7.87
CA LEU A 487 -10.24 18.98 -6.57
C LEU A 487 -11.58 18.80 -5.84
N VAL A 488 -11.88 17.56 -5.45
CA VAL A 488 -13.00 17.22 -4.57
C VAL A 488 -12.48 17.15 -3.14
N GLU A 489 -13.00 18.04 -2.28
CA GLU A 489 -12.66 18.01 -0.86
C GLU A 489 -13.50 16.96 -0.14
N VAL A 490 -12.83 16.03 0.54
CA VAL A 490 -13.43 15.00 1.36
C VAL A 490 -12.98 15.18 2.80
N ALA A 491 -13.90 15.46 3.70
CA ALA A 491 -13.63 15.50 5.13
C ALA A 491 -14.29 14.31 5.84
N ILE A 492 -13.60 13.64 6.76
CA ILE A 492 -14.19 12.58 7.58
C ILE A 492 -13.89 12.79 9.07
N ARG A 493 -14.78 12.32 9.95
CA ARG A 493 -14.60 12.39 11.39
C ARG A 493 -15.47 11.35 12.11
N VAL A 494 -14.94 10.81 13.20
CA VAL A 494 -15.72 10.00 14.15
C VAL A 494 -16.08 10.84 15.37
N ARG A 495 -17.23 10.56 15.99
CA ARG A 495 -17.66 11.15 17.26
C ARG A 495 -18.31 10.10 18.16
N SER A 496 -18.30 10.38 19.45
CA SER A 496 -19.09 9.72 20.49
C SER A 496 -19.83 10.82 21.30
N GLU A 497 -21.10 10.60 21.62
CA GLU A 497 -21.89 11.51 22.47
C GLU A 497 -21.61 11.27 23.97
N GLN A 498 -21.29 10.03 24.35
CA GLN A 498 -21.08 9.56 25.73
C GLN A 498 -19.67 9.77 26.26
N ALA A 499 -18.66 10.01 25.40
CA ALA A 499 -17.29 10.37 25.81
C ALA A 499 -17.19 11.64 26.69
N ARG A 500 -18.33 12.17 27.18
CA ARG A 500 -18.49 13.43 27.89
C ARG A 500 -19.34 13.37 29.16
N SER A 501 -19.82 12.21 29.62
CA SER A 501 -20.64 12.13 30.85
C SER A 501 -20.00 11.42 32.04
N VAL A 502 -18.76 10.92 31.93
CA VAL A 502 -17.99 10.51 33.11
C VAL A 502 -17.25 11.75 33.63
N SER A 503 -17.96 12.60 34.36
CA SER A 503 -17.43 13.74 35.09
C SER A 503 -18.11 13.89 36.43
#